data_AF-A0A822F0A7-F1
#
_entry.id   AF-A0A822F0A7-F1
#
_cell.length_a   1.000
_cell.length_b   1.000
_cell.length_c   1.000
_cell.angle_alpha   90.00
_cell.angle_beta   90.00
_cell.angle_gamma   90.00
#
_symmetry.space_group_name_H-M   'P 1'
#
loop_
_entity.id
_entity.type
_entity.pdbx_description
1 polymer ?
#
loop_
_entity_poly.entity_id
_entity_poly.type
_entity_poly.pdbx_seq_one_letter_code
_entity_poly.pdbx_strand_id
1 'polypeptide(L)'
;RHTADVLLAEFEKVINYYRIEKKLVRLITDNAANNIKAFDNILLPGFETYFENDGRNNDDESLQDNDDDSNDHFELVSLDDDIVQCLSENLELLRLPCFAHTLQLVVKD
;
A
#
# COMPACT_ATOMS: atom_id res chain seq x y z
N ARG A 1 -9.62 -13.13 -18.65
CA ARG A 1 -9.99 -13.68 -17.32
C ARG A 1 -9.08 -13.00 -16.31
N HIS A 2 -9.62 -12.16 -15.42
CA HIS A 2 -8.85 -11.30 -14.50
C HIS A 2 -8.60 -12.04 -13.19
N THR A 3 -7.67 -13.00 -13.17
CA THR A 3 -7.25 -13.65 -11.92
C THR A 3 -6.31 -12.72 -11.15
N ALA A 4 -6.22 -12.89 -9.83
CA ALA A 4 -5.34 -12.09 -8.99
C ALA A 4 -3.89 -12.06 -9.52
N ASP A 5 -3.34 -13.24 -9.85
CA ASP A 5 -1.96 -13.36 -10.35
C ASP A 5 -1.73 -12.62 -11.69
N VAL A 6 -2.74 -12.62 -12.57
CA VAL A 6 -2.66 -11.92 -13.86
C VAL A 6 -2.76 -10.40 -13.67
N LEU A 7 -3.56 -9.95 -12.71
CA LEU A 7 -3.67 -8.53 -12.35
C LEU A 7 -2.35 -8.02 -11.77
N LEU A 8 -1.77 -8.76 -10.83
CA LEU A 8 -0.48 -8.44 -10.23
C LEU A 8 0.63 -8.39 -11.29
N ALA A 9 0.71 -9.38 -12.18
CA ALA A 9 1.73 -9.42 -13.23
C ALA A 9 1.62 -8.24 -14.21
N GLU A 10 0.41 -7.85 -14.62
CA GLU A 10 0.24 -6.66 -15.48
C GLU A 10 0.53 -5.36 -14.72
N PHE A 11 0.18 -5.28 -13.44
CA PHE A 11 0.53 -4.14 -12.57
C PHE A 11 2.06 -3.96 -12.47
N GLU A 12 2.80 -5.01 -12.14
CA GLU A 12 4.26 -4.98 -12.02
C GLU A 12 4.92 -4.58 -13.35
N LYS A 13 4.42 -5.13 -14.46
CA LYS A 13 4.88 -4.79 -15.80
C LYS A 13 4.66 -3.32 -16.13
N VAL A 14 3.49 -2.75 -15.81
CA VAL A 14 3.19 -1.32 -16.04
C VAL A 14 4.10 -0.44 -15.20
N ILE A 15 4.26 -0.74 -13.92
CA ILE A 15 5.11 0.04 -13.02
C ILE A 15 6.56 0.04 -13.47
N ASN A 16 7.09 -1.13 -13.81
CA ASN A 16 8.46 -1.26 -14.31
C ASN A 16 8.64 -0.54 -15.67
N TYR A 17 7.64 -0.64 -16.57
CA TYR A 17 7.67 0.04 -17.86
C TYR A 17 7.80 1.55 -17.71
N TYR A 18 7.05 2.16 -16.79
CA TYR A 18 7.11 3.60 -16.51
C TYR A 18 8.21 4.01 -15.51
N ARG A 19 8.86 3.04 -14.84
CA ARG A 19 9.88 3.27 -13.80
C ARG A 19 9.37 4.14 -12.65
N ILE A 20 8.16 3.83 -12.19
CA ILE A 20 7.46 4.59 -11.14
C ILE A 20 7.39 3.83 -9.81
N GLU A 21 8.10 2.71 -9.64
CA GLU A 21 8.02 1.86 -8.46
C GLU A 21 8.33 2.61 -7.16
N LYS A 22 9.35 3.47 -7.18
CA LYS A 22 9.76 4.30 -6.03
C LYS A 22 8.93 5.58 -5.86
N LYS A 23 8.03 5.84 -6.81
CA LYS A 23 7.16 7.01 -6.82
C LYS A 23 5.72 6.64 -6.44
N LEU A 24 5.40 5.35 -6.37
CA LEU A 24 4.05 4.90 -6.07
C LEU A 24 3.80 4.98 -4.57
N VAL A 25 2.74 5.71 -4.22
CA VAL A 25 2.41 6.07 -2.84
C VAL A 25 1.14 5.40 -2.34
N ARG A 26 0.15 5.25 -3.23
CA ARG A 26 -1.11 4.56 -2.93
C ARG A 26 -1.61 3.81 -4.14
N LEU A 27 -2.31 2.73 -3.85
CA LEU A 27 -3.09 1.97 -4.79
C LEU A 27 -4.56 2.04 -4.38
N ILE A 28 -5.44 2.35 -5.32
CA ILE A 28 -6.89 2.40 -5.09
C ILE A 28 -7.56 1.44 -6.07
N THR A 29 -8.34 0.49 -5.55
CA THR A 29 -9.02 -0.53 -6.36
C THR A 29 -10.41 -0.84 -5.81
N ASP A 30 -11.26 -1.45 -6.63
CA ASP A 30 -12.54 -1.95 -6.14
C ASP A 30 -12.39 -3.17 -5.21
N ASN A 31 -13.49 -3.52 -4.55
CA ASN A 31 -13.55 -4.68 -3.65
C ASN A 31 -13.84 -6.00 -4.37
N ALA A 32 -13.55 -6.11 -5.67
CA ALA A 32 -13.63 -7.40 -6.35
C ALA A 32 -12.62 -8.37 -5.73
N ALA A 33 -13.04 -9.61 -5.46
CA ALA A 33 -12.22 -10.60 -4.77
C ALA A 33 -10.82 -10.80 -5.38
N ASN A 34 -10.71 -10.70 -6.72
CA ASN A 34 -9.42 -10.80 -7.40
C ASN A 34 -8.53 -9.56 -7.20
N ASN A 35 -9.10 -8.35 -7.06
CA ASN A 35 -8.36 -7.14 -6.75
C ASN A 35 -7.88 -7.16 -5.30
N ILE A 36 -8.75 -7.51 -4.36
CA ILE A 36 -8.39 -7.72 -2.95
C ILE A 36 -7.21 -8.70 -2.88
N LYS A 37 -7.37 -9.89 -3.47
CA LYS A 37 -6.32 -10.92 -3.47
C LYS A 37 -5.02 -10.49 -4.14
N ALA A 38 -5.08 -9.67 -5.20
CA ALA A 38 -3.89 -9.21 -5.90
C ALA A 38 -3.13 -8.11 -5.15
N PHE A 39 -3.84 -7.31 -4.35
CA PHE A 39 -3.36 -5.98 -3.96
C PHE A 39 -3.42 -5.68 -2.46
N ASP A 40 -4.05 -6.52 -1.62
CA ASP A 40 -4.09 -6.26 -0.17
C ASP A 40 -2.72 -6.29 0.48
N ASN A 41 -1.87 -7.20 0.03
CA ASN A 41 -0.59 -7.49 0.68
C ASN A 41 0.61 -6.98 -0.12
N ILE A 42 0.39 -5.97 -0.98
CA ILE A 42 1.46 -5.43 -1.82
C ILE A 42 2.19 -4.29 -1.11
N LEU A 43 3.51 -4.44 -0.97
CA LEU A 43 4.37 -3.37 -0.47
C LEU A 43 4.70 -2.43 -1.62
N LEU A 44 4.46 -1.14 -1.42
CA LEU A 44 4.72 -0.09 -2.39
C LEU A 44 6.01 0.64 -1.99
N PRO A 45 7.14 0.49 -2.71
CA PRO A 45 8.44 1.05 -2.30
C PRO A 45 8.55 2.59 -2.27
N GLY A 46 7.49 3.30 -2.70
CA GLY A 46 7.40 4.76 -2.59
C GLY A 46 6.54 5.21 -1.40
N PHE A 47 5.92 4.28 -0.68
CA PHE A 47 5.00 4.57 0.43
C PHE A 47 5.72 5.17 1.63
N GLU A 48 6.91 4.65 1.94
CA GLU A 48 7.73 5.07 3.09
C GLU A 48 8.00 6.58 3.04
N THR A 49 8.36 7.06 1.85
CA THR A 49 8.73 8.47 1.63
C THR A 49 7.55 9.44 1.56
N TYR A 50 6.30 8.95 1.57
CA TYR A 50 5.14 9.84 1.43
C TYR A 50 4.84 10.60 2.71
N PHE A 51 4.93 9.93 3.86
CA PHE A 51 4.60 10.53 5.15
C PHE A 51 5.77 11.29 5.78
N GLU A 52 7.00 11.05 5.32
CA GLU A 52 8.20 11.77 5.79
C GLU A 52 8.10 13.29 5.55
N ASN A 53 7.29 13.73 4.59
CA ASN A 53 7.18 15.15 4.23
C ASN A 53 6.02 15.90 4.91
N ASP A 54 5.04 15.18 5.47
CA ASP A 54 3.90 15.81 6.19
C ASP A 54 4.22 16.05 7.69
N GLY A 55 5.31 15.49 8.21
CA GLY A 55 5.60 15.38 9.65
C GLY A 55 6.62 16.35 10.26
N ARG A 56 6.82 17.57 9.72
CA ARG A 56 7.54 18.65 10.45
C ARG A 56 6.66 19.76 10.99
N ASN A 57 5.36 19.53 11.11
CA ASN A 57 4.51 20.29 12.03
C ASN A 57 3.97 19.33 13.09
N ASN A 58 4.61 19.37 14.26
CA ASN A 58 4.06 18.78 15.48
C ASN A 58 2.73 19.46 15.78
N ASP A 59 1.61 18.84 15.43
CA ASP A 59 0.34 19.08 16.10
C ASP A 59 -0.24 17.71 16.48
N ASP A 60 0.02 17.41 17.75
CA ASP A 60 -0.52 16.38 18.62
C ASP A 60 -2.05 16.20 18.46
N GLU A 61 -2.49 15.05 17.95
CA GLU A 61 -3.81 14.49 18.25
C GLU A 61 -3.68 12.96 18.30
N SER A 62 -3.59 12.43 19.51
CA SER A 62 -3.60 11.00 19.81
C SER A 62 -4.89 10.33 19.34
N LEU A 63 -4.86 9.58 18.24
CA LEU A 63 -5.93 8.66 17.87
C LEU A 63 -5.70 7.30 18.53
N GLN A 64 -6.16 7.17 19.78
CA GLN A 64 -6.53 5.87 20.32
C GLN A 64 -7.85 5.47 19.68
N ASP A 65 -7.86 4.37 18.93
CA ASP A 65 -9.00 3.47 18.92
C ASP A 65 -8.51 2.03 18.80
N ASN A 66 -8.97 1.22 19.76
CA ASN A 66 -8.85 -0.22 19.78
C ASN A 66 -9.81 -0.80 18.73
N ASP A 67 -9.40 -1.83 17.99
CA ASP A 67 -10.09 -3.13 17.99
C ASP A 67 -9.50 -4.15 16.99
N ASP A 68 -9.42 -5.38 17.49
CA ASP A 68 -9.65 -6.69 16.84
C ASP A 68 -8.65 -7.30 15.82
N ASP A 69 -7.78 -8.15 16.39
CA ASP A 69 -7.46 -9.53 15.99
C ASP A 69 -7.42 -9.89 14.49
N SER A 70 -6.20 -9.95 13.96
CA SER A 70 -5.74 -11.04 13.06
C SER A 70 -4.21 -11.08 13.09
N ASN A 71 -3.69 -11.98 13.92
CA ASN A 71 -2.25 -12.23 14.04
C ASN A 71 -1.74 -13.01 12.81
N ASP A 72 -1.66 -12.35 11.66
CA ASP A 72 -1.06 -12.91 10.45
C ASP A 72 0.44 -12.56 10.45
N HIS A 73 1.25 -13.58 10.74
CA HIS A 73 2.67 -13.45 11.01
C HIS A 73 3.43 -13.18 9.71
N PHE A 74 3.73 -11.91 9.43
CA PHE A 74 4.46 -11.50 8.23
C PHE A 74 5.93 -11.95 8.25
N GLU A 75 6.38 -12.57 7.16
CA GLU A 75 7.80 -12.78 6.86
C GLU A 75 8.34 -11.49 6.24
N LEU A 76 8.80 -10.60 7.10
CA LEU A 76 9.33 -9.31 6.71
C LEU A 76 10.72 -9.51 6.10
N VAL A 77 10.80 -9.42 4.77
CA VAL A 77 12.07 -9.37 4.04
C VAL A 77 12.89 -8.23 4.64
N SER A 78 14.19 -8.44 4.92
CA SER A 78 15.05 -7.46 5.62
C SER A 78 14.95 -6.05 5.05
N LEU A 79 14.05 -5.26 5.63
CA LEU A 79 13.80 -3.84 5.38
C LEU A 79 14.39 -3.08 6.57
N ASP A 80 14.77 -1.82 6.34
CA ASP A 80 15.27 -0.96 7.42
C ASP A 80 14.20 -0.82 8.52
N ASP A 81 14.60 -0.92 9.79
CA ASP A 81 13.68 -0.98 10.95
C ASP A 81 12.65 0.18 10.97
N ASP A 82 13.02 1.35 10.47
CA ASP A 82 12.13 2.53 10.36
C ASP A 82 10.99 2.33 9.34
N ILE A 83 11.27 1.60 8.25
CA ILE A 83 10.28 1.26 7.21
C ILE A 83 9.29 0.23 7.76
N VAL A 84 9.80 -0.73 8.53
CA VAL A 84 9.00 -1.78 9.17
C VAL A 84 7.97 -1.18 10.13
N GLN A 85 8.41 -0.22 10.95
CA GLN A 85 7.56 0.51 11.88
C GLN A 85 6.44 1.26 11.15
N CYS A 86 6.78 2.07 10.14
CA CYS A 86 5.80 2.84 9.36
C CYS A 86 4.79 1.95 8.62
N LEU A 87 5.23 0.83 8.06
CA LEU A 87 4.36 -0.15 7.41
C LEU A 87 3.47 -0.87 8.41
N SER A 88 3.99 -1.23 9.59
CA SER A 88 3.20 -1.90 10.63
C SER A 88 2.07 -1.03 11.17
N GLU A 89 2.28 0.28 11.23
CA GLU A 89 1.31 1.27 11.70
C GLU A 89 0.31 1.68 10.60
N ASN A 90 0.63 1.47 9.32
CA ASN A 90 -0.18 1.92 8.18
C ASN A 90 -0.52 0.80 7.19
N LEU A 91 -0.41 -0.47 7.61
CA LEU A 91 -0.59 -1.64 6.76
C LEU A 91 -1.99 -1.67 6.12
N GLU A 92 -2.98 -1.22 6.88
CA GLU A 92 -4.38 -1.08 6.45
C GLU A 92 -4.59 -0.01 5.35
N LEU A 93 -3.57 0.81 5.06
CA LEU A 93 -3.66 1.95 4.13
C LEU A 93 -2.96 1.72 2.78
N LEU A 94 -2.37 0.55 2.54
CA LEU A 94 -1.65 0.24 1.29
C LEU A 94 -2.59 0.18 0.08
N ARG A 95 -3.76 -0.46 0.26
CA ARG A 95 -4.85 -0.52 -0.72
C ARG A 95 -6.07 0.23 -0.19
N LEU A 96 -6.48 1.28 -0.87
CA LEU A 96 -7.72 1.98 -0.55
C LEU A 96 -8.89 1.40 -1.37
N PRO A 97 -10.00 0.99 -0.73
CA PRO A 97 -11.17 0.48 -1.44
C PRO A 97 -11.92 1.60 -2.17
N CYS A 98 -12.48 1.28 -3.33
CA CYS A 98 -13.28 2.20 -4.14
C CYS A 98 -14.52 1.50 -4.75
N PHE A 99 -15.60 2.25 -4.98
CA PHE A 99 -16.79 1.70 -5.66
C PHE A 99 -16.67 1.67 -7.19
N ALA A 100 -15.70 2.39 -7.74
CA ALA A 100 -15.46 2.42 -9.18
C ALA A 100 -14.63 1.21 -9.62
N HIS A 101 -15.03 0.58 -10.72
CA HIS A 101 -14.31 -0.54 -11.34
C HIS A 101 -13.04 -0.05 -12.06
N THR A 102 -12.09 0.48 -11.30
CA THR A 102 -10.85 1.09 -11.78
C THR A 102 -9.69 0.74 -10.87
N LEU A 103 -8.49 0.67 -11.44
CA LEU A 103 -7.24 0.68 -10.71
C LEU A 103 -6.63 2.08 -10.83
N GLN A 104 -6.39 2.74 -9.71
CA GLN A 104 -5.83 4.09 -9.66
C GLN A 104 -4.53 4.09 -8.85
N LEU A 105 -3.57 4.90 -9.30
CA LEU A 105 -2.24 5.01 -8.72
C LEU A 105 -2.02 6.45 -8.28
N VAL A 106 -1.57 6.66 -7.04
CA VAL A 106 -1.07 7.95 -6.58
C VAL A 106 0.45 7.94 -6.72
N VAL A 107 0.97 8.83 -7.55
CA VAL A 107 2.39 8.90 -7.90
C VAL A 107 2.95 10.25 -7.47
N LYS A 108 4.01 10.26 -6.66
CA LYS A 108 4.73 11.51 -6.32
C LYS A 108 5.59 11.99 -7.49
N ASP A 109 5.76 13.31 -7.61
CA ASP A 109 6.68 13.92 -8.58
C ASP A 109 8.15 13.76 -8.15
#